data_AF-A0A1R2ANS2-F1
#
_entry.id   AF-A0A1R2ANS2-F1
#
_cell.length_a   1.000
_cell.length_b   1.000
_cell.length_c   1.000
_cell.angle_alpha   90.00
_cell.angle_beta   90.00
_cell.angle_gamma   90.00
#
_symmetry.space_group_name_H-M   'P 1'
#
loop_
_entity.id
_entity.type
_entity.pdbx_description
1 polymer ?
#
loop_
_entity_poly.entity_id
_entity_poly.type
_entity_poly.pdbx_seq_one_letter_code
_entity_poly.pdbx_strand_id
1 'polypeptide(L)'
;MSLSYFTDPGLYIISDTFQTDGTGLLLSLLKSFKKKIAFISDPGHYSHFNTLFKKNSLHVIYYELCTNNDDLDLPLTEDPPSTWLDPSRRIKPNQVFTDLSKSPQPVIVLEEILSLYLSLGIHEFISLVNSLRAICEILIIKCDSQLLQRIWMIESTCDGILEVLPLQSGFSSDFAGKVHIWKKENYVRMEVAVLWYKISNDNFVLVE
;
A
#
# COMPACT_ATOMS: atom_id res chain seq x y z
N MET A 1 -19.57 -11.15 2.55
CA MET A 1 -19.03 -10.30 3.63
C MET A 1 -18.19 -9.21 3.00
N SER A 2 -18.36 -7.97 3.45
CA SER A 2 -17.77 -6.79 2.83
C SER A 2 -16.45 -6.43 3.52
N LEU A 3 -15.46 -5.96 2.75
CA LEU A 3 -14.26 -5.28 3.27
C LEU A 3 -14.59 -3.98 4.05
N SER A 4 -15.87 -3.72 4.35
CA SER A 4 -16.37 -2.55 5.08
C SER A 4 -15.72 -2.32 6.44
N TYR A 5 -15.11 -3.33 7.05
CA TYR A 5 -14.34 -3.13 8.28
C TYR A 5 -13.14 -2.20 8.08
N PHE A 6 -12.54 -2.20 6.89
CA PHE A 6 -11.36 -1.37 6.57
C PHE A 6 -11.72 0.03 6.09
N THR A 7 -13.00 0.42 6.17
CA THR A 7 -13.44 1.79 5.84
C THR A 7 -13.45 2.73 7.04
N ASP A 8 -13.27 2.19 8.25
CA ASP A 8 -13.11 2.99 9.46
C ASP A 8 -11.75 3.71 9.46
N PRO A 9 -11.61 4.85 10.16
CA PRO A 9 -10.32 5.49 10.34
C PRO A 9 -9.34 4.57 11.09
N GLY A 10 -8.10 4.44 10.60
CA GLY A 10 -7.11 3.57 11.20
C GLY A 10 -5.83 3.38 10.38
N LEU A 11 -4.88 2.67 10.99
CA LEU A 11 -3.66 2.15 10.36
C LEU A 11 -3.90 0.68 9.99
N TYR A 12 -3.82 0.38 8.70
CA TYR A 12 -3.99 -0.97 8.18
C TYR A 12 -2.75 -1.44 7.44
N ILE A 13 -2.46 -2.73 7.55
CA ILE A 13 -1.34 -3.36 6.86
C ILE A 13 -1.91 -4.38 5.87
N ILE A 14 -1.49 -4.30 4.60
CA ILE A 14 -1.66 -5.37 3.63
C ILE A 14 -0.31 -6.06 3.52
N SER A 15 -0.27 -7.33 3.90
CA SER A 15 0.93 -8.14 3.78
C SER A 15 0.74 -9.22 2.74
N ASP A 16 1.76 -9.44 1.93
CA ASP A 16 1.76 -10.47 0.91
C ASP A 16 3.06 -11.28 0.91
N THR A 17 3.25 -12.13 -0.09
CA THR A 17 4.39 -13.04 -0.16
C THR A 17 4.98 -12.99 -1.57
N PHE A 18 6.20 -13.50 -1.76
CA PHE A 18 6.78 -13.60 -3.10
C PHE A 18 5.93 -14.44 -4.09
N GLN A 19 4.98 -15.24 -3.60
CA GLN A 19 4.09 -16.08 -4.42
C GLN A 19 2.74 -15.41 -4.70
N THR A 20 2.39 -14.35 -3.99
CA THR A 20 1.07 -13.72 -4.04
C THR A 20 1.21 -12.21 -4.01
N ASP A 21 0.60 -11.51 -4.98
CA ASP A 21 0.63 -10.05 -5.04
C ASP A 21 -0.59 -9.44 -4.35
N GLY A 22 -0.36 -8.61 -3.33
CA GLY A 22 -1.39 -7.89 -2.58
C GLY A 22 -1.99 -6.68 -3.31
N THR A 23 -1.46 -6.30 -4.48
CA THR A 23 -1.91 -5.13 -5.26
C THR A 23 -3.39 -5.22 -5.64
N GLY A 24 -3.88 -6.40 -6.01
CA GLY A 24 -5.29 -6.62 -6.33
C GLY A 24 -6.23 -6.33 -5.16
N LEU A 25 -5.82 -6.73 -3.95
CA LEU A 25 -6.56 -6.46 -2.72
C LEU A 25 -6.52 -4.97 -2.36
N LEU A 26 -5.34 -4.34 -2.47
CA LEU A 26 -5.15 -2.90 -2.26
C LEU A 26 -6.06 -2.08 -3.16
N LEU A 27 -6.06 -2.34 -4.47
CA LEU A 27 -6.93 -1.62 -5.42
C LEU A 27 -8.42 -1.81 -5.12
N SER A 28 -8.81 -3.02 -4.70
CA SER A 28 -10.19 -3.32 -4.31
C SER A 28 -10.62 -2.53 -3.07
N LEU A 29 -9.74 -2.39 -2.08
CA LEU A 29 -9.96 -1.55 -0.90
C LEU A 29 -10.06 -0.07 -1.29
N LEU A 30 -9.12 0.44 -2.07
CA LEU A 30 -9.10 1.85 -2.48
C LEU A 30 -10.37 2.26 -3.25
N LYS A 31 -10.91 1.37 -4.10
CA LYS A 31 -12.20 1.60 -4.78
C LYS A 31 -13.36 1.79 -3.81
N SER A 32 -13.35 1.10 -2.68
CA SER A 32 -14.43 1.15 -1.70
C SER A 32 -14.50 2.50 -0.97
N PHE A 33 -13.36 3.18 -0.83
CA PHE A 33 -13.28 4.45 -0.09
C PHE A 33 -13.93 5.62 -0.82
N LYS A 34 -13.95 5.63 -2.16
CA LYS A 34 -14.45 6.76 -2.99
C LYS A 34 -13.87 8.12 -2.56
N LYS A 35 -12.63 8.11 -2.08
CA LYS A 35 -11.90 9.26 -1.53
C LYS A 35 -10.70 9.60 -2.42
N LYS A 36 -10.17 10.82 -2.28
CA LYS A 36 -8.86 11.15 -2.86
C LYS A 36 -7.77 10.43 -2.08
N ILE A 37 -6.79 9.89 -2.80
CA ILE A 37 -5.74 9.04 -2.25
C ILE A 37 -4.39 9.71 -2.49
N ALA A 38 -3.55 9.82 -1.47
CA ALA A 38 -2.11 9.97 -1.67
C ALA A 38 -1.48 8.59 -1.74
N PHE A 39 -0.82 8.29 -2.85
CA PHE A 39 -0.12 7.02 -3.04
C PHE A 39 1.37 7.30 -3.10
N ILE A 40 2.12 6.71 -2.17
CA ILE A 40 3.55 6.93 -1.97
C ILE A 40 4.23 5.59 -2.20
N SER A 41 5.20 5.57 -3.10
CA SER A 41 5.89 4.34 -3.53
C SER A 41 7.35 4.63 -3.84
N ASP A 42 8.13 3.55 -3.91
CA ASP A 42 9.50 3.57 -4.42
C ASP A 42 9.56 4.02 -5.90
N PRO A 43 10.71 4.54 -6.36
CA PRO A 43 10.90 5.00 -7.74
C PRO A 43 10.67 3.91 -8.78
N GLY A 44 10.12 4.29 -9.95
CA GLY A 44 10.00 3.40 -11.11
C GLY A 44 8.69 2.64 -11.18
N HIS A 45 7.83 2.78 -10.17
CA HIS A 45 6.52 2.12 -10.12
C HIS A 45 5.40 2.99 -10.72
N TYR A 46 5.68 4.26 -11.06
CA TYR A 46 4.65 5.22 -11.52
C TYR A 46 3.86 4.74 -12.74
N SER A 47 4.54 4.32 -13.81
CA SER A 47 3.86 3.91 -15.06
C SER A 47 2.90 2.73 -14.83
N HIS A 48 3.34 1.75 -14.05
CA HIS A 48 2.55 0.59 -13.66
C HIS A 48 1.31 1.00 -12.86
N PHE A 49 1.49 1.74 -11.77
CA PHE A 49 0.38 2.16 -10.91
C PHE A 49 -0.56 3.16 -11.56
N ASN A 50 -0.07 4.10 -12.36
CA ASN A 50 -0.90 5.04 -13.11
C ASN A 50 -1.85 4.30 -14.06
N THR A 51 -1.37 3.25 -14.72
CA THR A 51 -2.21 2.38 -15.55
C THR A 51 -3.30 1.71 -14.71
N LEU A 52 -2.94 1.18 -13.54
CA LEU A 52 -3.89 0.56 -12.62
C LEU A 52 -4.91 1.58 -12.07
N PHE A 53 -4.51 2.78 -11.67
CA PHE A 53 -5.43 3.80 -11.16
C PHE A 53 -6.44 4.24 -12.22
N LYS A 54 -6.00 4.42 -13.47
CA LYS A 54 -6.88 4.71 -14.61
C LYS A 54 -7.86 3.57 -14.87
N LYS A 55 -7.37 2.32 -14.94
CA LYS A 55 -8.21 1.12 -15.11
C LYS A 55 -9.27 1.00 -14.01
N ASN A 56 -8.94 1.43 -12.80
CA ASN A 56 -9.79 1.31 -11.61
C ASN A 56 -10.55 2.60 -11.26
N SER A 57 -10.45 3.64 -12.09
CA SER A 57 -11.08 4.97 -11.90
C SER A 57 -10.79 5.58 -10.52
N LEU A 58 -9.55 5.46 -10.04
CA LEU A 58 -9.12 5.98 -8.74
C LEU A 58 -8.57 7.40 -8.87
N HIS A 59 -8.95 8.29 -7.95
CA HIS A 59 -8.41 9.64 -7.83
C HIS A 59 -7.17 9.65 -6.93
N VAL A 60 -5.99 9.55 -7.56
CA VAL A 60 -4.71 9.39 -6.85
C VAL A 60 -3.78 10.57 -7.14
N ILE A 61 -3.17 11.12 -6.08
CA ILE A 61 -1.95 11.93 -6.16
C ILE A 61 -0.78 11.00 -5.88
N TYR A 62 0.12 10.85 -6.84
CA TYR A 62 1.24 9.91 -6.75
C TYR A 62 2.54 10.62 -6.36
N TYR A 63 3.24 10.07 -5.37
CA TYR A 63 4.53 10.54 -4.88
C TYR A 63 5.56 9.42 -5.06
N GLU A 64 6.66 9.71 -5.75
CA GLU A 64 7.83 8.81 -5.81
C GLU A 64 8.83 9.24 -4.76
N LEU A 65 9.18 8.33 -3.84
CA LEU A 65 10.16 8.62 -2.82
C LEU A 65 11.58 8.56 -3.39
N CYS A 66 12.30 9.66 -3.32
CA CYS A 66 13.74 9.66 -3.58
C CYS A 66 14.50 9.54 -2.26
N THR A 67 15.10 8.38 -2.02
CA THR A 67 15.90 8.09 -0.81
C THR A 67 17.41 8.26 -1.03
N ASN A 68 17.86 8.49 -2.27
CA ASN A 68 19.25 8.82 -2.55
C ASN A 68 19.54 10.28 -2.17
N ASN A 69 20.65 10.51 -1.46
CA ASN A 69 21.17 11.85 -1.19
C ASN A 69 21.93 12.45 -2.39
N ASP A 70 22.36 11.59 -3.32
CA ASP A 70 23.02 11.98 -4.55
C ASP A 70 22.06 11.78 -5.71
N ASP A 71 21.85 12.84 -6.48
CA ASP A 71 21.18 12.84 -7.78
C ASP A 71 21.86 11.82 -8.71
N LEU A 72 21.42 10.58 -8.63
CA LEU A 72 21.34 9.73 -9.81
C LEU A 72 19.92 9.83 -10.31
N ASP A 73 19.57 11.03 -10.80
CA ASP A 73 18.74 11.14 -11.98
C ASP A 73 19.44 10.30 -13.06
N LEU A 74 19.22 8.99 -13.04
CA LEU A 74 19.21 8.26 -14.28
C LEU A 74 18.11 8.96 -15.07
N PRO A 75 18.45 9.69 -16.16
CA PRO A 75 17.42 10.23 -17.03
C PRO A 75 16.49 9.08 -17.34
N LEU A 76 15.18 9.35 -17.35
CA LEU A 76 14.25 8.45 -18.02
C LEU A 76 14.94 8.09 -19.33
N THR A 77 15.26 6.81 -19.52
CA THR A 77 16.14 6.34 -20.60
C THR A 77 15.50 6.58 -21.97
N GLU A 78 14.26 7.06 -21.97
CA GLU A 78 13.46 7.52 -23.08
C GLU A 78 12.81 8.84 -22.68
N ASP A 79 12.86 9.83 -23.57
CA ASP A 79 12.09 11.07 -23.41
C ASP A 79 10.62 10.70 -23.15
N PRO A 80 10.02 11.16 -22.04
CA PRO A 80 8.63 10.89 -21.79
C PRO A 80 7.78 11.49 -22.93
N PRO A 81 6.83 10.74 -23.50
CA PRO A 81 6.01 11.26 -24.59
C PRO A 81 5.31 12.54 -24.12
N SER A 82 5.17 13.51 -25.01
CA SER A 82 4.58 14.84 -24.77
C SER A 82 3.12 14.82 -24.24
N THR A 83 2.53 13.62 -24.11
CA THR A 83 1.22 13.34 -23.55
C THR A 83 1.24 13.02 -22.04
N TRP A 84 2.41 12.99 -21.39
CA TRP A 84 2.52 12.88 -19.93
C TRP A 84 2.04 14.17 -19.26
N LEU A 85 0.77 14.17 -18.85
CA LEU A 85 0.11 15.33 -18.25
C LEU A 85 0.40 15.53 -16.75
N ASP A 86 1.03 14.55 -16.08
CA ASP A 86 1.44 14.66 -14.68
C ASP A 86 2.76 13.87 -14.50
N PRO A 87 3.92 14.53 -14.33
CA PRO A 87 5.14 13.86 -13.95
C PRO A 87 5.01 13.33 -12.51
N SER A 88 5.63 12.20 -12.21
CA SER A 88 5.74 11.75 -10.83
C SER A 88 6.41 12.83 -9.98
N ARG A 89 5.85 13.10 -8.80
CA ARG A 89 6.50 14.00 -7.84
C ARG A 89 7.59 13.22 -7.13
N ARG A 90 8.80 13.22 -7.70
CA ARG A 90 10.00 12.76 -6.98
C ARG A 90 10.22 13.68 -5.78
N ILE A 91 10.21 13.13 -4.57
CA ILE A 91 10.17 13.91 -3.35
C ILE A 91 10.92 13.20 -2.21
N LYS A 92 11.58 13.97 -1.34
CA LYS A 92 12.22 13.41 -0.14
C LYS A 92 11.16 13.04 0.91
N PRO A 93 11.39 12.03 1.77
CA PRO A 93 10.42 11.61 2.78
C PRO A 93 9.84 12.76 3.65
N ASN A 94 10.69 13.66 4.14
CA ASN A 94 10.25 14.79 4.97
C ASN A 94 9.42 15.85 4.21
N GLN A 95 9.63 15.95 2.89
CA GLN A 95 8.85 16.86 2.03
C GLN A 95 7.44 16.29 1.76
N VAL A 96 7.28 14.95 1.67
CA VAL A 96 5.96 14.30 1.54
C VAL A 96 5.04 14.72 2.67
N PHE A 97 5.53 14.62 3.91
CA PHE A 97 4.76 15.03 5.09
C PHE A 97 4.38 16.51 5.03
N THR A 98 5.32 17.37 4.62
CA THR A 98 5.08 18.82 4.50
C THR A 98 3.98 19.13 3.47
N ASP A 99 3.99 18.45 2.32
CA ASP A 99 3.01 18.63 1.26
C ASP A 99 1.63 18.12 1.68
N LEU A 100 1.58 16.92 2.27
CA LEU A 100 0.33 16.32 2.74
C LEU A 100 -0.26 17.08 3.94
N SER A 101 0.57 17.72 4.77
CA SER A 101 0.07 18.58 5.86
C SER A 101 -0.63 19.84 5.35
N LYS A 102 -0.24 20.36 4.18
CA LYS A 102 -0.88 21.54 3.55
C LYS A 102 -2.17 21.17 2.82
N SER A 103 -2.23 19.95 2.28
CA SER A 103 -3.40 19.42 1.59
C SER A 103 -3.66 17.97 2.03
N PRO A 104 -4.24 17.78 3.23
CA PRO A 104 -4.50 16.44 3.78
C PRO A 104 -5.30 15.58 2.82
N GLN A 105 -4.82 14.35 2.60
CA GLN A 105 -5.60 13.34 1.90
C GLN A 105 -6.21 12.41 2.95
N PRO A 106 -7.51 12.07 2.82
CA PRO A 106 -8.17 11.21 3.80
C PRO A 106 -7.64 9.77 3.77
N VAL A 107 -7.07 9.33 2.64
CA VAL A 107 -6.42 8.02 2.48
C VAL A 107 -4.97 8.23 2.04
N ILE A 108 -4.03 7.65 2.77
CA ILE A 108 -2.61 7.60 2.41
C ILE A 108 -2.22 6.12 2.27
N VAL A 109 -1.51 5.81 1.20
CA VAL A 109 -0.93 4.48 0.94
C VAL A 109 0.58 4.60 0.91
N LEU A 110 1.26 3.76 1.67
CA LEU A 110 2.69 3.50 1.59
C LEU A 110 2.90 2.12 0.95
N GLU A 111 3.48 2.08 -0.24
CA GLU A 111 3.67 0.87 -1.03
C GLU A 111 5.15 0.53 -1.21
N GLU A 112 5.52 -0.75 -1.11
CA GLU A 112 6.90 -1.27 -1.20
C GLU A 112 7.90 -0.51 -0.33
N ILE A 113 7.52 -0.30 0.93
CA ILE A 113 8.26 0.51 1.92
C ILE A 113 9.64 -0.05 2.33
N LEU A 114 10.15 -1.11 1.72
CA LEU A 114 11.42 -1.73 2.10
C LEU A 114 12.58 -0.75 1.95
N SER A 115 12.68 -0.07 0.81
CA SER A 115 13.78 0.88 0.60
C SER A 115 13.67 2.05 1.57
N LEU A 116 12.45 2.56 1.80
CA LEU A 116 12.19 3.64 2.75
C LEU A 116 12.59 3.25 4.18
N TYR A 117 12.21 2.05 4.62
CA TYR A 117 12.60 1.50 5.92
C TYR A 117 14.12 1.37 6.05
N LEU A 118 14.81 0.88 5.02
CA LEU A 118 16.26 0.72 5.03
C LEU A 118 17.00 2.06 5.02
N SER A 119 16.51 3.06 4.30
CA SER A 119 17.14 4.38 4.18
C SER A 119 16.96 5.26 5.42
N LEU A 120 15.76 5.26 6.02
CA LEU A 120 15.46 6.04 7.22
C LEU A 120 15.93 5.35 8.52
N GLY A 121 15.99 4.02 8.49
CA GLY A 121 16.10 3.23 9.71
C GLY A 121 14.81 3.22 10.53
N ILE A 122 14.76 2.33 11.51
CA ILE A 122 13.51 1.97 12.20
C ILE A 122 12.85 3.15 12.95
N HIS A 123 13.63 4.01 13.60
CA HIS A 123 13.09 5.11 14.40
C HIS A 123 12.48 6.21 13.54
N GLU A 124 13.18 6.64 12.49
CA GLU A 124 12.67 7.66 11.56
C GLU A 124 11.49 7.12 10.75
N PHE A 125 11.52 5.84 10.36
CA PHE A 125 10.39 5.20 9.68
C PHE A 125 9.13 5.19 10.56
N ILE A 126 9.23 4.83 11.84
CA ILE A 126 8.11 4.89 12.78
C ILE A 126 7.61 6.33 12.97
N SER A 127 8.54 7.29 13.08
CA SER A 127 8.19 8.71 13.17
C SER A 127 7.40 9.18 11.94
N LEU A 128 7.82 8.78 10.74
CA LEU A 128 7.11 9.07 9.49
C LEU A 128 5.71 8.46 9.49
N VAL A 129 5.57 7.17 9.82
CA VAL A 129 4.27 6.48 9.87
C VAL A 129 3.32 7.16 10.86
N ASN A 130 3.79 7.50 12.06
CA ASN A 130 2.99 8.22 13.05
C ASN A 130 2.60 9.63 12.59
N SER A 131 3.51 10.32 11.90
CA SER A 131 3.25 11.65 11.34
C SER A 131 2.16 11.57 10.25
N LEU A 132 2.25 10.59 9.35
CA LEU A 132 1.23 10.37 8.32
C LEU A 132 -0.12 9.96 8.92
N ARG A 133 -0.12 9.09 9.94
CA ARG A 133 -1.34 8.70 10.68
C ARG A 133 -2.03 9.91 11.31
N ALA A 134 -1.29 10.91 11.75
CA ALA A 134 -1.86 12.11 12.37
C ALA A 134 -2.58 13.05 11.38
N ILE A 135 -2.35 12.90 10.07
CA ILE A 135 -2.88 13.81 9.03
C ILE A 135 -3.85 13.15 8.05
N CYS A 136 -4.13 11.85 8.19
CA CYS A 136 -5.10 11.13 7.38
C CYS A 136 -6.09 10.35 8.23
N GLU A 137 -7.22 9.97 7.64
CA GLU A 137 -8.19 9.10 8.30
C GLU A 137 -7.74 7.64 8.20
N ILE A 138 -7.23 7.25 7.04
CA ILE A 138 -6.82 5.87 6.74
C ILE A 138 -5.39 5.87 6.22
N LEU A 139 -4.50 5.17 6.93
CA LEU A 139 -3.15 4.88 6.48
C LEU A 139 -3.04 3.40 6.14
N ILE A 140 -2.69 3.08 4.90
CA ILE A 140 -2.44 1.71 4.45
C ILE A 140 -0.95 1.54 4.20
N ILE A 141 -0.36 0.50 4.78
CA ILE A 141 1.00 0.05 4.47
C ILE A 141 0.90 -1.27 3.71
N LYS A 142 1.38 -1.31 2.47
CA LYS A 142 1.59 -2.57 1.73
C LYS A 142 3.06 -2.96 1.84
N CYS A 143 3.32 -4.17 2.31
CA CYS A 143 4.66 -4.73 2.43
C CYS A 143 4.68 -6.24 2.31
N ASP A 144 5.82 -6.82 1.95
CA ASP A 144 5.98 -8.26 2.01
C ASP A 144 5.98 -8.76 3.48
N SER A 145 5.62 -10.03 3.66
CA SER A 145 5.54 -10.69 4.97
C SER A 145 6.87 -10.78 5.73
N GLN A 146 8.02 -10.76 5.06
CA GLN A 146 9.32 -10.72 5.75
C GLN A 146 9.59 -9.32 6.29
N LEU A 147 9.24 -8.27 5.55
CA LEU A 147 9.33 -6.89 6.04
C LEU A 147 8.36 -6.66 7.19
N LEU A 148 7.14 -7.20 7.14
CA LEU A 148 6.18 -7.11 8.25
C LEU A 148 6.81 -7.52 9.60
N GLN A 149 7.55 -8.63 9.61
CA GLN A 149 8.25 -9.12 10.81
C GLN A 149 9.32 -8.14 11.32
N ARG A 150 9.94 -7.37 10.43
CA ARG A 150 10.96 -6.36 10.78
C ARG A 150 10.32 -5.08 11.32
N ILE A 151 9.12 -4.73 10.86
CA ILE A 151 8.36 -3.55 11.32
C ILE A 151 7.36 -3.89 12.44
N TRP A 152 7.67 -4.89 13.27
CA TRP A 152 6.78 -5.40 14.33
C TRP A 152 6.22 -4.32 15.27
N MET A 153 6.95 -3.23 15.51
CA MET A 153 6.44 -2.09 16.29
C MET A 153 5.24 -1.41 15.62
N ILE A 154 5.25 -1.27 14.29
CA ILE A 154 4.13 -0.74 13.52
C ILE A 154 3.00 -1.77 13.48
N GLU A 155 3.32 -3.05 13.29
CA GLU A 155 2.33 -4.13 13.37
C GLU A 155 1.61 -4.14 14.74
N SER A 156 2.33 -3.90 15.83
CA SER A 156 1.75 -3.88 17.18
C SER A 156 0.79 -2.71 17.43
N THR A 157 0.83 -1.66 16.60
CA THR A 157 0.05 -0.43 16.76
C THR A 157 -0.96 -0.19 15.63
N CYS A 158 -1.03 -1.11 14.66
CA CYS A 158 -2.02 -1.10 13.61
C CYS A 158 -3.40 -1.56 14.11
N ASP A 159 -4.45 -1.15 13.41
CA ASP A 159 -5.85 -1.45 13.71
C ASP A 159 -6.35 -2.72 12.99
N GLY A 160 -5.67 -3.12 11.91
CA GLY A 160 -5.96 -4.36 11.21
C GLY A 160 -4.89 -4.78 10.19
N ILE A 161 -4.86 -6.06 9.89
CA ILE A 161 -3.92 -6.68 8.95
C ILE A 161 -4.70 -7.54 7.97
N LEU A 162 -4.45 -7.37 6.67
CA LEU A 162 -4.88 -8.29 5.63
C LEU A 162 -3.66 -9.05 5.10
N GLU A 163 -3.61 -10.35 5.32
CA GLU A 163 -2.53 -11.21 4.82
C GLU A 163 -3.00 -11.97 3.59
N VAL A 164 -2.36 -11.72 2.45
CA VAL A 164 -2.55 -12.46 1.20
C VAL A 164 -1.59 -13.64 1.20
N LEU A 165 -2.14 -14.85 1.21
CA LEU A 165 -1.39 -16.09 1.36
C LEU A 165 -1.63 -17.02 0.17
N PRO A 166 -0.61 -17.76 -0.28
CA PRO A 166 -0.75 -18.78 -1.31
C PRO A 166 -1.54 -19.99 -0.76
N LEU A 167 -2.00 -20.86 -1.66
CA LEU A 167 -2.57 -22.14 -1.25
C LEU A 167 -1.47 -23.09 -0.78
N GLN A 168 -1.65 -23.72 0.37
CA GLN A 168 -0.71 -24.71 0.89
C GLN A 168 -0.56 -25.94 -0.04
N SER A 169 -1.58 -26.23 -0.83
CA SER A 169 -1.58 -27.33 -1.81
C SER A 169 -0.90 -26.99 -3.14
N GLY A 170 -0.38 -25.77 -3.32
CA GLY A 170 0.22 -25.30 -4.58
C GLY A 170 -0.73 -24.44 -5.41
N PHE A 171 -0.91 -24.76 -6.70
CA PHE A 171 -1.71 -23.96 -7.62
C PHE A 171 -3.10 -24.59 -7.87
N SER A 172 -4.12 -23.75 -8.08
CA SER A 172 -5.48 -24.18 -8.44
C SER A 172 -6.01 -23.33 -9.60
N SER A 173 -6.90 -23.90 -10.42
CA SER A 173 -7.64 -23.18 -11.46
C SER A 173 -8.73 -22.28 -10.89
N ASP A 174 -9.24 -22.63 -9.71
CA ASP A 174 -10.45 -22.03 -9.15
C ASP A 174 -10.13 -20.88 -8.20
N PHE A 175 -9.01 -21.01 -7.48
CA PHE A 175 -8.54 -20.06 -6.48
C PHE A 175 -7.04 -19.83 -6.60
N ALA A 176 -6.63 -18.57 -6.42
CA ALA A 176 -5.23 -18.18 -6.42
C ALA A 176 -4.62 -18.24 -5.01
N GLY A 177 -5.43 -18.05 -3.96
CA GLY A 177 -4.95 -18.02 -2.59
C GLY A 177 -6.05 -17.72 -1.57
N LYS A 178 -5.62 -17.29 -0.39
CA LYS A 178 -6.48 -16.83 0.72
C LYS A 178 -6.09 -15.43 1.16
N VAL A 179 -7.06 -14.71 1.71
CA VAL A 179 -6.86 -13.48 2.46
C VAL A 179 -7.30 -13.74 3.90
N HIS A 180 -6.36 -13.71 4.83
CA HIS A 180 -6.69 -13.70 6.26
C HIS A 180 -6.87 -12.25 6.71
N ILE A 181 -7.99 -12.01 7.38
CA ILE A 181 -8.36 -10.69 7.87
C ILE A 181 -8.25 -10.71 9.39
N TRP A 182 -7.41 -9.84 9.90
CA TRP A 182 -7.10 -9.73 11.32
C TRP A 182 -7.42 -8.34 11.83
N LYS A 183 -8.01 -8.29 13.02
CA LYS A 183 -8.20 -7.06 13.79
C LYS A 183 -7.27 -7.07 14.99
N LYS A 184 -6.76 -5.89 15.36
CA LYS A 184 -6.05 -5.70 16.62
C LYS A 184 -6.98 -5.03 17.63
N GLU A 185 -7.27 -5.72 18.73
CA GLU A 185 -7.94 -5.14 19.89
C GLU A 185 -7.04 -5.36 21.11
N ASN A 186 -6.67 -4.28 21.81
CA ASN A 186 -5.79 -4.33 22.99
C ASN A 186 -4.48 -5.12 22.74
N TYR A 187 -3.83 -4.88 21.59
CA TYR A 187 -2.62 -5.58 21.14
C TYR A 187 -2.78 -7.07 20.79
N VAL A 188 -3.97 -7.64 20.97
CA VAL A 188 -4.28 -9.03 20.60
C VAL A 188 -4.76 -9.10 19.16
N ARG A 189 -4.20 -10.06 18.40
CA ARG A 189 -4.62 -10.34 17.02
C ARG A 189 -5.84 -11.26 17.05
N MET A 190 -6.97 -10.81 16.51
CA MET A 190 -8.19 -11.59 16.38
C MET A 190 -8.48 -11.85 14.91
N GLU A 191 -8.66 -13.13 14.54
CA GLU A 191 -9.09 -13.49 13.17
C GLU A 191 -10.56 -13.09 13.00
N VAL A 192 -10.82 -12.25 12.02
CA VAL A 192 -12.17 -11.77 11.69
C VAL A 192 -12.77 -12.63 10.58
N ALA A 193 -11.96 -12.97 9.56
CA ALA A 193 -12.39 -13.79 8.45
C ALA A 193 -11.19 -14.40 7.72
N VAL A 194 -11.45 -15.52 7.04
CA VAL A 194 -10.56 -16.10 6.03
C VAL A 194 -11.36 -16.22 4.75
N LEU A 195 -10.93 -15.50 3.72
CA LEU A 195 -11.61 -15.47 2.42
C LEU A 195 -10.71 -16.11 1.37
N TRP A 196 -11.29 -16.85 0.45
CA TRP A 196 -10.57 -17.26 -0.75
C TRP A 196 -10.51 -16.10 -1.73
N TYR A 197 -9.51 -16.09 -2.61
CA TYR A 197 -9.51 -15.16 -3.73
C TYR A 197 -9.13 -15.84 -5.02
N LYS A 198 -9.63 -15.25 -6.11
CA LYS A 198 -9.28 -15.64 -7.48
C LYS A 198 -9.07 -14.41 -8.35
N ILE A 199 -8.33 -14.58 -9.43
CA ILE A 199 -8.20 -13.57 -10.48
C ILE A 199 -9.15 -13.95 -11.61
N SER A 200 -10.12 -13.08 -11.89
CA SER A 200 -11.12 -13.30 -12.95
C SER A 200 -11.25 -12.03 -13.79
N ASN A 201 -11.04 -12.16 -15.10
CA ASN A 201 -11.05 -11.03 -16.04
C ASN A 201 -10.13 -9.88 -15.56
N ASP A 202 -8.91 -10.22 -15.13
CA ASP A 202 -7.93 -9.30 -14.55
C ASP A 202 -8.41 -8.51 -13.32
N ASN A 203 -9.41 -9.01 -12.61
CA ASN A 203 -9.89 -8.45 -11.35
C ASN A 203 -9.64 -9.41 -10.19
N PHE A 204 -9.23 -8.84 -9.07
CA PHE A 204 -9.15 -9.54 -7.80
C PHE A 204 -10.55 -9.72 -7.23
N VAL A 205 -10.96 -10.97 -6.99
CA VAL A 205 -12.30 -11.31 -6.49
C VAL A 205 -12.18 -12.12 -5.21
N LEU A 206 -12.75 -11.61 -4.13
CA LEU A 206 -12.92 -12.33 -2.87
C LEU A 206 -14.13 -13.27 -2.93
N VAL A 207 -13.97 -14.46 -2.39
CA VAL A 207 -14.99 -15.53 -2.34
C VAL A 207 -15.03 -16.09 -0.92
N GLU A 208 -16.23 -16.22 -0.35
CA GLU A 208 -16.45 -16.89 0.94
C GLU A 208 -16.25 -18.40 0.84
#